data_AF-A0A953DYA7-F1
#
_entry.id   AF-A0A953DYA7-F1
#
_cell.length_a   1.000
_cell.length_b   1.000
_cell.length_c   1.000
_cell.angle_alpha   90.00
_cell.angle_beta   90.00
_cell.angle_gamma   90.00
#
_symmetry.space_group_name_H-M   'P 1'
#
loop_
_entity.id
_entity.type
_entity.pdbx_description
1 polymer ?
#
loop_
_entity_poly.entity_id
_entity_poly.type
_entity_poly.pdbx_seq_one_letter_code
_entity_poly.pdbx_strand_id
1 'polypeptide(L)'
;MERLLLLSVLSLFALASEAASPLSGEFIMLVGGPSMYQWEKYKTYPHDHWWANFVRAARIRTEQIRAQYGPEARITWLVYKQGYVD
;
A
#
# COMPACT_ATOMS: atom_id res chain seq x y z
N MET A 1 -50.47 13.63 8.31
CA MET A 1 -49.87 12.27 8.21
C MET A 1 -48.94 12.15 7.02
N GLU A 2 -49.31 12.66 5.84
CA GLU A 2 -48.51 12.60 4.61
C GLU A 2 -47.07 13.14 4.75
N ARG A 3 -46.89 14.26 5.48
CA ARG A 3 -45.56 14.85 5.73
C ARG A 3 -44.65 13.95 6.59
N LEU A 4 -45.21 13.24 7.56
CA LEU A 4 -44.47 12.28 8.40
C LEU A 4 -44.08 11.03 7.60
N LEU A 5 -44.95 10.60 6.69
CA LEU A 5 -44.70 9.46 5.82
C LEU A 5 -43.60 9.77 4.79
N LEU A 6 -43.60 10.99 4.25
CA LEU A 6 -42.53 11.46 3.37
C LEU A 6 -41.18 11.54 4.08
N LEU A 7 -41.15 12.06 5.30
CA LEU A 7 -39.92 12.15 6.11
C LEU A 7 -39.35 10.77 6.46
N SER A 8 -40.21 9.81 6.79
CA SER A 8 -39.79 8.43 7.09
C SER A 8 -39.25 7.73 5.85
N VAL A 9 -39.88 7.92 4.68
CA VAL A 9 -39.35 7.41 3.40
C VAL A 9 -37.99 8.03 3.08
N LEU A 10 -37.83 9.35 3.20
CA LEU A 10 -36.54 10.01 2.96
C LEU A 10 -35.44 9.55 3.91
N SER A 11 -35.79 9.25 5.17
CA SER A 11 -34.86 8.73 6.18
C SER A 11 -34.38 7.31 5.84
N LEU A 12 -35.28 6.47 5.32
CA LEU A 12 -34.95 5.13 4.83
C LEU A 12 -34.03 5.20 3.61
N PHE A 13 -34.27 6.13 2.67
CA PHE A 13 -33.37 6.34 1.53
C PHE A 13 -32.00 6.87 1.94
N ALA A 14 -31.92 7.74 2.95
CA ALA A 14 -30.65 8.24 3.47
C ALA A 14 -29.81 7.13 4.13
N LEU A 15 -30.46 6.21 4.87
CA LEU A 15 -29.80 5.06 5.48
C LEU A 15 -29.35 4.00 4.45
N ALA A 16 -30.07 3.88 3.34
CA ALA A 16 -29.73 2.98 2.24
C ALA A 16 -28.70 3.56 1.25
N SER A 17 -28.38 4.85 1.37
CA SER A 17 -27.42 5.51 0.50
C SER A 17 -26.00 5.15 0.94
N GLU A 18 -25.41 4.13 0.35
CA GLU A 18 -23.96 3.93 0.43
C GLU A 18 -23.27 5.05 -0.35
N ALA A 19 -22.38 5.79 0.34
CA ALA A 19 -21.51 6.74 -0.33
C ALA A 19 -20.68 5.97 -1.37
N ALA A 20 -20.52 6.54 -2.57
CA ALA A 20 -19.62 5.98 -3.57
C ALA A 20 -18.26 5.73 -2.90
N SER A 21 -17.80 4.47 -2.95
CA SER A 21 -16.49 4.13 -2.42
C SER A 21 -15.47 5.06 -3.08
N PRO A 22 -14.58 5.72 -2.32
CA PRO A 22 -13.53 6.51 -2.94
C PRO A 22 -12.83 5.62 -3.98
N LEU A 23 -12.57 6.17 -5.18
CA LEU A 23 -11.80 5.51 -6.24
C LEU A 23 -10.72 4.66 -5.57
N SER A 24 -10.82 3.34 -5.68
CA SER A 24 -9.94 2.41 -4.99
C SER A 24 -8.55 2.54 -5.60
N GLY A 25 -7.80 3.53 -5.11
CA GLY A 25 -6.43 3.79 -5.50
C GLY A 25 -5.56 2.62 -5.07
N GLU A 26 -4.66 2.21 -5.96
CA GLU A 26 -3.70 1.17 -5.69
C GLU A 26 -2.33 1.79 -5.43
N PHE A 27 -1.65 1.29 -4.38
CA PHE A 27 -0.26 1.62 -4.14
C PHE A 27 0.62 0.71 -4.98
N ILE A 28 1.18 1.25 -6.04
CA ILE A 28 2.18 0.57 -6.86
C ILE A 28 3.56 0.92 -6.31
N MET A 29 4.24 -0.08 -5.75
CA MET A 29 5.59 0.09 -5.20
C MET A 29 6.60 -0.54 -6.15
N LEU A 30 7.54 0.25 -6.64
CA LEU A 30 8.74 -0.28 -7.29
C LEU A 30 9.66 -0.81 -6.19
N VAL A 31 9.93 -2.11 -6.21
CA VAL A 31 10.66 -2.81 -5.17
C VAL A 31 11.86 -3.50 -5.77
N GLY A 32 12.96 -3.47 -5.02
CA GLY A 32 14.11 -4.31 -5.28
C GLY A 32 15.27 -3.63 -5.99
N GLY A 33 16.32 -4.40 -6.24
CA GLY A 33 17.57 -3.96 -6.85
C GLY A 33 18.73 -4.92 -6.55
N PRO A 34 19.82 -4.85 -7.32
CA PRO A 34 21.02 -5.63 -7.06
C PRO A 34 21.59 -5.23 -5.71
N SER A 35 22.30 -6.17 -5.06
CA SER A 35 23.01 -5.80 -3.84
C SER A 35 24.11 -4.79 -4.16
N MET A 36 24.14 -3.71 -3.39
CA MET A 36 25.20 -2.74 -3.34
C MET A 36 26.41 -3.23 -2.52
N TYR A 37 26.42 -4.49 -2.10
CA TYR A 37 27.47 -5.09 -1.27
C TYR A 37 28.89 -4.80 -1.78
N GLN A 38 29.13 -4.83 -3.10
CA GLN A 38 30.46 -4.57 -3.67
C GLN A 38 30.99 -3.17 -3.32
N TRP A 39 30.10 -2.18 -3.15
CA TRP A 39 30.44 -0.81 -2.79
C TRP A 39 30.26 -0.53 -1.28
N GLU A 40 29.36 -1.23 -0.60
CA GLU A 40 29.08 -1.04 0.83
C GLU A 40 30.09 -1.75 1.74
N LYS A 41 30.69 -2.88 1.32
CA LYS A 41 31.56 -3.72 2.16
C LYS A 41 32.82 -3.02 2.72
N TYR A 42 33.19 -1.86 2.17
CA TYR A 42 34.35 -1.08 2.61
C TYR A 42 34.01 0.02 3.61
N LYS A 43 32.71 0.26 3.91
CA LYS A 43 32.28 1.27 4.86
C LYS A 43 32.42 0.77 6.29
N THR A 44 32.74 1.66 7.22
CA THR A 44 32.75 1.37 8.67
C THR A 44 31.38 0.87 9.15
N TYR A 45 30.30 1.41 8.57
CA TYR A 45 28.92 0.99 8.82
C TYR A 45 28.24 0.71 7.47
N PRO A 46 28.28 -0.53 6.97
CA PRO A 46 27.60 -0.91 5.74
C PRO A 46 26.08 -0.92 5.94
N HIS A 47 25.34 -0.36 4.97
CA HIS A 47 23.88 -0.34 5.00
C HIS A 47 23.29 -1.46 4.17
N ASP A 48 23.99 -1.88 3.11
CA ASP A 48 23.60 -3.03 2.31
C ASP A 48 24.51 -4.23 2.53
N HIS A 49 23.93 -5.29 3.07
CA HIS A 49 24.59 -6.57 3.33
C HIS A 49 24.24 -7.59 2.25
N TRP A 50 23.07 -7.46 1.61
CA TRP A 50 22.51 -8.42 0.67
C TRP A 50 21.24 -7.87 0.01
N TRP A 51 20.90 -8.42 -1.16
CA TRP A 51 19.81 -7.96 -2.01
C TRP A 51 18.43 -7.91 -1.34
N ALA A 52 18.19 -8.71 -0.29
CA ALA A 52 16.90 -8.75 0.38
C ALA A 52 16.63 -7.53 1.28
N ASN A 53 17.61 -6.66 1.50
CA ASN A 53 17.40 -5.39 2.21
C ASN A 53 16.34 -4.50 1.52
N PHE A 54 16.31 -4.50 0.19
CA PHE A 54 15.29 -3.77 -0.58
C PHE A 54 13.88 -4.36 -0.41
N VAL A 55 13.80 -5.70 -0.32
CA VAL A 55 12.53 -6.40 -0.03
C VAL A 55 12.07 -6.11 1.40
N ARG A 56 13.01 -6.04 2.37
CA ARG A 56 12.71 -5.65 3.75
C ARG A 56 12.14 -4.23 3.83
N ALA A 57 12.71 -3.28 3.09
CA ALA A 57 12.19 -1.91 3.02
C ALA A 57 10.75 -1.88 2.47
N ALA A 58 10.46 -2.66 1.42
CA ALA A 58 9.11 -2.79 0.87
C ALA A 58 8.12 -3.39 1.89
N ARG A 59 8.54 -4.41 2.65
CA ARG A 59 7.71 -4.98 3.73
C ARG A 59 7.30 -3.93 4.76
N ILE A 60 8.26 -3.14 5.24
CA ILE A 60 8.01 -2.06 6.20
C ILE A 60 7.04 -1.03 5.61
N ARG A 61 7.20 -0.67 4.33
CA ARG A 61 6.30 0.27 3.67
C ARG A 61 4.88 -0.29 3.50
N THR A 62 4.72 -1.58 3.23
CA THR A 62 3.41 -2.26 3.23
C THR A 62 2.71 -2.14 4.58
N GLU A 63 3.44 -2.35 5.68
CA GLU A 63 2.90 -2.20 7.04
C GLU A 63 2.45 -0.75 7.31
N GLN A 64 3.26 0.24 6.90
CA GLN A 64 2.90 1.66 7.02
C GLN A 64 1.64 2.03 6.21
N ILE A 65 1.53 1.54 4.97
CA ILE A 65 0.35 1.80 4.14
C ILE A 65 -0.90 1.20 4.80
N ARG A 66 -0.82 -0.04 5.28
CA ARG A 66 -1.96 -0.68 5.96
C ARG A 66 -2.33 0.02 7.27
N ALA A 67 -1.34 0.52 8.02
CA ALA A 67 -1.59 1.30 9.22
C ALA A 67 -2.31 2.63 8.91
N GLN A 68 -2.03 3.26 7.76
CA GLN A 68 -2.59 4.55 7.37
C GLN A 68 -3.93 4.45 6.62
N TYR A 69 -4.10 3.44 5.77
CA TYR A 69 -5.22 3.32 4.82
C TYR A 69 -6.11 2.09 5.08
N GLY A 70 -5.79 1.29 6.10
CA GLY A 70 -6.53 0.09 6.49
C GLY A 70 -5.99 -1.21 5.90
N PRO A 71 -6.42 -2.37 6.44
CA PRO A 71 -5.92 -3.68 6.02
C PRO A 71 -6.26 -4.03 4.56
N GLU A 72 -7.35 -3.46 4.03
CA GLU A 72 -7.85 -3.67 2.66
C GLU A 72 -7.15 -2.79 1.61
N ALA A 73 -6.14 -2.01 2.00
CA ALA A 73 -5.36 -1.21 1.06
C ALA A 73 -4.73 -2.11 -0.02
N ARG A 74 -5.05 -1.82 -1.29
CA ARG A 74 -4.50 -2.54 -2.44
C ARG A 74 -3.05 -2.12 -2.67
N ILE A 75 -2.15 -3.09 -2.62
CA ILE A 75 -0.71 -2.86 -2.73
C ILE A 75 -0.14 -3.87 -3.73
N THR A 76 0.49 -3.38 -4.79
CA THR A 76 1.24 -4.19 -5.75
C THR A 76 2.72 -3.88 -5.64
N TRP A 77 3.53 -4.95 -5.53
CA TRP A 77 4.98 -4.86 -5.61
C TRP A 77 5.42 -5.15 -7.03
N LEU A 78 5.97 -4.14 -7.69
CA LEU A 78 6.66 -4.29 -8.97
C LEU A 78 8.12 -4.61 -8.68
N VAL A 79 8.47 -5.90 -8.76
CA VAL A 79 9.84 -6.37 -8.57
C VAL A 79 10.52 -6.51 -9.92
N TYR A 80 11.58 -5.73 -10.15
CA TYR A 80 12.35 -5.80 -11.39
C TYR A 80 13.35 -6.96 -11.36
N LYS A 81 12.93 -8.13 -11.88
CA LYS A 81 13.73 -9.36 -11.89
C LYS A 81 15.15 -9.16 -12.43
N GLN A 82 15.32 -8.42 -13.52
CA GLN A 82 16.62 -8.28 -14.16
C GLN A 82 17.66 -7.59 -13.26
N GLY A 83 17.24 -6.79 -12.28
CA GLY A 83 18.14 -6.21 -11.27
C GLY A 83 18.71 -7.25 -10.29
N TYR A 84 18.26 -8.50 -10.33
CA TYR A 84 18.71 -9.59 -9.45
C TYR A 84 19.42 -10.71 -10.19
N VAL A 85 19.51 -10.63 -11.52
CA VAL A 85 20.16 -11.64 -12.35
C VAL A 85 21.53 -11.09 -12.72
N ASP A 86 22.56 -11.71 -12.16
CA ASP A 86 23.96 -11.55 -12.58
C ASP A 86 24.24 -12.39 -13.84
#